data_AF-A0A7X7RP06-F1
#
_entry.id   AF-A0A7X7RP06-F1
#
_cell.length_a   1.000
_cell.length_b   1.000
_cell.length_c   1.000
_cell.angle_alpha   90.00
_cell.angle_beta   90.00
_cell.angle_gamma   90.00
#
_symmetry.space_group_name_H-M   'P 1'
#
loop_
_entity.id
_entity.type
_entity.pdbx_description
1 polymer ?
#
loop_
_entity_poly.entity_id
_entity_poly.type
_entity_poly.pdbx_seq_one_letter_code
_entity_poly.pdbx_strand_id
1 'polypeptide(L)'
;PNIGSGKIILRHDNDAFFRSKSGGVVIVVTLPLPLDGSKVYVSLKIYDVAGNLVNYSDKADIMDDLEKQNYDITKLQASQFTLKFLWSGTSKNGMKLAPGAYKAIISVDYTNNNLYNDARIVKMVGVRK
;
A
#
# COMPACT_ATOMS: atom_id res chain seq x y z
N PRO A 1 11.70 -7.12 -7.95
CA PRO A 1 10.95 -8.38 -7.71
C PRO A 1 9.67 -8.46 -8.57
N ASN A 2 9.44 -9.57 -9.28
CA ASN A 2 8.15 -9.85 -9.90
C ASN A 2 7.07 -9.93 -8.81
N ILE A 3 5.90 -9.35 -9.06
CA ILE A 3 4.78 -9.43 -8.12
C ILE A 3 4.19 -10.82 -8.28
N GLY A 4 4.48 -11.72 -7.34
CA GLY A 4 3.87 -13.04 -7.34
C GLY A 4 2.33 -12.95 -7.30
N SER A 5 1.64 -13.92 -7.87
CA SER A 5 0.18 -14.02 -7.78
C SER A 5 -0.28 -14.01 -6.32
N GLY A 6 -1.39 -13.34 -6.04
CA GLY A 6 -1.98 -13.23 -4.71
C GLY A 6 -1.32 -12.22 -3.79
N LYS A 7 -0.19 -11.62 -4.20
CA LYS A 7 0.59 -10.73 -3.34
C LYS A 7 0.18 -9.28 -3.48
N ILE A 8 0.04 -8.63 -2.33
CA ILE A 8 0.11 -7.18 -2.17
C ILE A 8 1.45 -6.90 -1.51
N ILE A 9 2.21 -5.97 -2.07
CA ILE A 9 3.46 -5.52 -1.47
C ILE A 9 3.21 -4.12 -0.89
N LEU A 10 3.18 -4.04 0.44
CA LEU A 10 3.10 -2.80 1.21
C LEU A 10 4.49 -2.28 1.57
N ARG A 11 5.26 -1.90 0.56
CA ARG A 11 6.55 -1.25 0.77
C ARG A 11 6.67 -0.02 -0.11
N HIS A 12 7.49 0.93 0.30
CA HIS A 12 7.88 1.97 -0.65
C HIS A 12 8.67 1.33 -1.79
N ASP A 13 8.27 1.62 -3.02
CA ASP A 13 8.85 0.99 -4.20
C ASP A 13 8.99 2.03 -5.32
N ASN A 14 10.21 2.54 -5.52
CA ASN A 14 10.49 3.54 -6.55
C ASN A 14 10.19 3.07 -7.97
N ASP A 15 10.33 1.78 -8.25
CA ASP A 15 10.08 1.21 -9.58
C ASP A 15 8.71 0.52 -9.69
N ALA A 16 7.78 0.78 -8.78
CA ALA A 16 6.48 0.12 -8.75
C ALA A 16 5.77 0.21 -10.11
N PHE A 17 5.87 1.37 -10.77
CA PHE A 17 5.32 1.56 -12.11
C PHE A 17 5.96 0.64 -13.15
N PHE A 18 7.28 0.51 -13.18
CA PHE A 18 7.97 -0.40 -14.08
C PHE A 18 7.57 -1.86 -13.81
N ARG A 19 7.45 -2.24 -12.53
CA ARG A 19 7.05 -3.60 -12.13
C ARG A 19 5.59 -3.92 -12.43
N SER A 20 4.72 -2.91 -12.48
CA SER A 20 3.31 -3.10 -12.85
C SER A 20 3.08 -3.28 -14.35
N LYS A 21 4.07 -2.99 -15.20
CA LYS A 21 3.92 -3.07 -16.67
C LYS A 21 3.64 -4.49 -17.17
N SER A 22 4.09 -5.51 -16.45
CA SER A 22 3.82 -6.93 -16.75
C SER A 22 2.47 -7.42 -16.21
N GLY A 23 1.66 -6.54 -15.61
CA GLY A 23 0.39 -6.86 -14.99
C GLY A 23 0.30 -6.28 -13.58
N GLY A 24 -0.88 -5.77 -13.21
CA GLY A 24 -1.17 -5.25 -11.88
C GLY A 24 -1.44 -3.74 -11.83
N VAL A 25 -1.42 -3.22 -10.61
CA VAL A 25 -1.85 -1.87 -10.24
C VAL A 25 -0.89 -1.30 -9.22
N VAL A 26 -0.44 -0.06 -9.45
CA VAL A 26 0.26 0.75 -8.44
C VAL A 26 -0.75 1.63 -7.71
N ILE A 27 -0.78 1.52 -6.39
CA ILE A 27 -1.62 2.31 -5.49
C ILE A 27 -0.70 3.27 -4.77
N VAL A 28 -0.77 4.54 -5.17
CA VAL A 28 0.04 5.61 -4.57
C VAL A 28 -0.72 6.20 -3.39
N VAL A 29 -0.07 6.33 -2.23
CA VAL A 29 -0.65 7.02 -1.05
C VAL A 29 0.41 7.91 -0.43
N THR A 30 0.00 9.08 0.04
CA THR A 30 0.88 10.04 0.68
C THR A 30 0.42 10.20 2.12
N LEU A 31 1.31 9.98 3.08
CA LEU A 31 1.01 9.95 4.51
C LEU A 31 2.02 10.80 5.28
N PRO A 32 1.61 11.50 6.35
CA PRO A 32 2.58 12.08 7.27
C PRO A 32 3.37 10.99 7.99
N LEU A 33 4.66 11.23 8.19
CA LEU A 33 5.53 10.38 9.01
C LEU A 33 5.74 11.06 10.37
N PRO A 34 5.50 10.36 11.49
CA PRO A 34 5.72 10.92 12.81
C PRO A 34 7.22 11.09 13.09
N LEU A 35 7.58 12.22 13.71
CA LEU A 35 8.98 12.60 13.97
C LEU A 35 9.51 12.05 15.30
N ASP A 36 8.61 11.55 16.14
CA ASP A 36 8.87 11.09 17.50
C ASP A 36 9.28 9.61 17.56
N GLY A 37 9.49 8.96 16.40
CA GLY A 37 9.81 7.54 16.32
C GLY A 37 8.60 6.61 16.51
N SER A 38 7.38 7.14 16.52
CA SER A 38 6.17 6.30 16.53
C SER A 38 6.10 5.41 15.31
N LYS A 39 5.49 4.24 15.48
CA LYS A 39 5.30 3.29 14.39
C LYS A 39 4.11 3.71 13.54
N VAL A 40 4.23 3.47 12.23
CA VAL A 40 3.14 3.69 11.27
C VAL A 40 2.84 2.37 10.61
N TYR A 41 1.68 1.82 10.94
CA TYR A 41 1.26 0.58 10.35
C TYR A 41 0.25 0.80 9.25
N VAL A 42 0.44 0.10 8.13
CA VAL A 42 -0.47 0.16 6.99
C VAL A 42 -1.00 -1.23 6.66
N SER A 43 -2.28 -1.30 6.30
CA SER A 43 -2.89 -2.48 5.69
C SER A 43 -3.76 -2.08 4.50
N LEU A 44 -3.94 -2.99 3.56
CA LEU A 44 -4.73 -2.79 2.36
C LEU A 44 -5.78 -3.89 2.20
N LYS A 45 -7.00 -3.48 1.85
CA LYS A 45 -8.08 -4.37 1.41
C LYS A 45 -8.57 -3.95 0.04
N ILE A 46 -8.78 -4.91 -0.85
CA ILE A 46 -9.30 -4.69 -2.20
C ILE A 46 -10.67 -5.34 -2.32
N TYR A 47 -11.64 -4.57 -2.79
CA TYR A 47 -13.00 -5.01 -3.03
C TYR A 47 -13.36 -4.87 -4.51
N ASP A 48 -14.19 -5.76 -5.02
CA ASP A 48 -14.85 -5.55 -6.31
C ASP A 48 -15.98 -4.50 -6.19
N VAL A 49 -16.64 -4.20 -7.33
CA VAL A 49 -17.75 -3.25 -7.39
C VAL A 49 -19.00 -3.71 -6.64
N ALA A 50 -19.18 -5.01 -6.45
CA ALA A 50 -20.28 -5.59 -5.69
C ALA A 50 -20.01 -5.55 -4.17
N GLY A 51 -18.78 -5.21 -3.76
CA GLY A 51 -18.37 -5.13 -2.36
C GLY A 51 -17.77 -6.42 -1.80
N ASN A 52 -17.44 -7.40 -2.65
CA ASN A 52 -16.75 -8.61 -2.20
C ASN A 52 -15.27 -8.33 -1.98
N LEU A 53 -14.72 -8.81 -0.85
CA LEU A 53 -13.29 -8.74 -0.59
C LEU A 53 -12.54 -9.72 -1.50
N VAL A 54 -11.68 -9.22 -2.38
CA VAL A 54 -10.95 -10.05 -3.36
C VAL A 54 -9.48 -10.26 -2.99
N ASN A 55 -8.87 -9.30 -2.28
CA ASN A 55 -7.50 -9.42 -1.81
C ASN A 55 -7.26 -8.52 -0.58
N TYR A 56 -6.28 -8.87 0.23
CA TYR A 56 -5.84 -8.10 1.39
C TYR A 56 -4.38 -8.40 1.75
N SER A 57 -3.73 -7.40 2.34
CA SER A 57 -2.41 -7.55 2.95
C SER A 57 -2.52 -7.80 4.44
N ASP A 58 -1.44 -8.33 5.01
CA ASP A 58 -1.19 -8.19 6.45
C ASP A 58 -0.79 -6.74 6.78
N LYS A 59 -0.73 -6.44 8.07
CA LYS A 59 -0.27 -5.14 8.59
C LYS A 59 1.24 -5.05 8.41
N ALA A 60 1.72 -3.95 7.82
CA ALA A 60 3.14 -3.68 7.59
C ALA A 60 3.56 -2.42 8.36
N ASP A 61 4.72 -2.47 9.02
CA ASP A 61 5.33 -1.29 9.65
C ASP A 61 6.13 -0.53 8.61
N ILE A 62 5.64 0.65 8.22
CA ILE A 62 6.26 1.47 7.18
C ILE A 62 7.55 2.11 7.67
N MET A 63 7.65 2.42 8.97
CA MET A 63 8.85 3.04 9.51
C MET A 63 10.03 2.05 9.42
N ASP A 64 9.79 0.81 9.82
CA ASP A 64 10.74 -0.30 9.70
C ASP A 64 11.08 -0.62 8.22
N ASP A 65 10.11 -0.59 7.31
CA ASP A 65 10.37 -0.77 5.86
C ASP A 65 11.30 0.30 5.30
N LEU A 66 11.09 1.57 5.67
CA LEU A 66 11.92 2.68 5.20
C LEU A 66 13.33 2.63 5.78
N GLU A 67 13.47 2.33 7.07
CA GLU A 67 14.78 2.15 7.72
C GLU A 67 15.58 1.02 7.07
N LYS A 68 14.95 -0.14 6.80
CA LYS A 68 15.57 -1.27 6.10
C LYS A 68 15.99 -0.94 4.67
N GLN A 69 15.34 0.04 4.05
CA GLN A 69 15.71 0.55 2.74
C GLN A 69 16.76 1.68 2.80
N ASN A 70 17.36 1.92 3.97
CA ASN A 70 18.35 2.96 4.25
C ASN A 70 17.82 4.39 4.00
N TYR A 71 16.51 4.62 4.14
CA TYR A 71 15.98 5.97 4.16
C TYR A 71 16.34 6.66 5.47
N ASP A 72 16.90 7.86 5.36
CA ASP A 72 17.11 8.73 6.50
C ASP A 72 15.79 9.42 6.87
N ILE A 73 15.03 8.78 7.77
CA ILE A 73 13.73 9.27 8.24
C ILE A 73 13.86 10.69 8.82
N THR A 74 15.01 11.05 9.40
CA THR A 74 15.28 12.38 9.97
C THR A 74 15.45 13.48 8.92
N LYS A 75 15.67 13.12 7.65
CA LYS A 75 15.68 14.06 6.53
C LYS A 75 14.38 14.04 5.71
N LEU A 76 13.62 12.95 5.82
CA LEU A 76 12.27 12.86 5.24
C LEU A 76 11.22 13.65 6.03
N GLN A 77 11.62 14.31 7.12
CA GLN A 77 10.80 15.10 8.05
C GLN A 77 10.05 16.29 7.43
N ALA A 78 10.17 16.51 6.12
CA ALA A 78 9.34 17.45 5.37
C ALA A 78 7.93 16.88 5.13
N SER A 79 7.16 16.73 6.21
CA SER A 79 5.70 16.62 6.29
C SER A 79 4.99 15.39 5.70
N GLN A 80 5.44 14.78 4.61
CA GLN A 80 4.70 13.72 3.92
C GLN A 80 5.61 12.76 3.14
N PHE A 81 5.33 11.47 3.20
CA PHE A 81 6.01 10.45 2.43
C PHE A 81 5.06 9.72 1.49
N THR A 82 5.48 9.54 0.24
CA THR A 82 4.66 8.89 -0.79
C THR A 82 5.02 7.42 -0.91
N LEU A 83 4.11 6.56 -0.45
CA LEU A 83 4.18 5.11 -0.61
C LEU A 83 3.55 4.68 -1.93
N LYS A 84 4.13 3.63 -2.52
CA LYS A 84 3.66 3.04 -3.78
C LYS A 84 3.43 1.55 -3.54
N PHE A 85 2.20 1.19 -3.21
CA PHE A 85 1.83 -0.20 -3.01
C PHE A 85 1.56 -0.88 -4.33
N LEU A 86 1.92 -2.15 -4.39
CA LEU A 86 1.85 -2.91 -5.62
C LEU A 86 0.94 -4.11 -5.45
N TRP A 87 -0.09 -4.17 -6.29
CA TRP A 87 -1.03 -5.27 -6.33
C TRP A 87 -0.99 -5.93 -7.71
N SER A 88 -0.90 -7.25 -7.76
CA SER A 88 -0.82 -8.04 -9.00
C SER A 88 -2.10 -8.02 -9.85
N GLY A 89 -3.22 -7.49 -9.36
CA GLY A 89 -4.52 -7.59 -10.03
C GLY A 89 -5.16 -8.99 -9.91
N THR A 90 -4.66 -9.82 -8.99
CA THR A 90 -5.20 -11.16 -8.72
C THR A 90 -5.90 -11.19 -7.37
N SER A 91 -6.80 -12.16 -7.17
CA SER A 91 -7.37 -12.48 -5.87
C SER A 91 -6.28 -12.94 -4.88
N LYS A 92 -6.59 -13.01 -3.59
CA LYS A 92 -5.66 -13.51 -2.54
C LYS A 92 -5.09 -14.90 -2.88
N ASN A 93 -5.90 -15.76 -3.51
CA ASN A 93 -5.52 -17.11 -3.90
C ASN A 93 -4.77 -17.17 -5.25
N GLY A 94 -4.44 -16.02 -5.83
CA GLY A 94 -3.66 -15.93 -7.06
C GLY A 94 -4.46 -16.01 -8.36
N MET A 95 -5.79 -16.10 -8.31
CA MET A 95 -6.62 -16.10 -9.51
C MET A 95 -6.64 -14.72 -10.17
N LYS A 96 -6.47 -14.65 -11.49
CA LYS A 96 -6.61 -13.41 -12.25
C LYS A 96 -8.04 -12.88 -12.10
N LEU A 97 -8.17 -11.61 -11.73
CA LEU A 97 -9.48 -10.96 -11.64
C LEU A 97 -9.90 -10.43 -13.01
N ALA A 98 -11.21 -10.23 -13.16
CA ALA A 98 -11.76 -9.63 -14.36
C ALA A 98 -11.22 -8.19 -14.54
N PRO A 99 -11.03 -7.73 -15.79
CA PRO A 99 -10.75 -6.32 -16.06
C PRO A 99 -11.89 -5.45 -15.52
N GLY A 100 -11.56 -4.35 -14.87
CA GLY A 100 -12.58 -3.48 -14.28
C GLY A 100 -12.06 -2.60 -13.16
N ALA A 101 -12.98 -1.88 -12.53
CA ALA A 101 -12.69 -1.04 -11.38
C ALA A 101 -12.80 -1.83 -10.07
N TYR A 102 -11.90 -1.52 -9.13
CA TYR A 102 -11.81 -2.12 -7.81
C TYR A 102 -11.63 -1.02 -6.77
N LYS A 103 -12.16 -1.25 -5.56
CA LYS A 103 -12.05 -0.33 -4.44
C LYS A 103 -10.92 -0.78 -3.51
N ALA A 104 -9.87 0.02 -3.42
CA ALA A 104 -8.77 -0.13 -2.47
C ALA A 104 -9.07 0.68 -1.20
N ILE A 105 -9.03 0.02 -0.05
CA ILE A 105 -9.15 0.62 1.27
C ILE A 105 -7.82 0.45 1.98
N ILE A 106 -7.12 1.57 2.17
CA ILE A 106 -5.87 1.64 2.93
C ILE A 106 -6.23 2.09 4.34
N SER A 107 -5.86 1.29 5.34
CA SER A 107 -5.94 1.68 6.75
C SER A 107 -4.55 2.01 7.25
N VAL A 108 -4.41 3.15 7.91
CA VAL A 108 -3.19 3.66 8.51
C VAL A 108 -3.42 3.81 10.01
N ASP A 109 -2.54 3.24 10.80
CA ASP A 109 -2.58 3.22 12.26
C ASP A 109 -1.29 3.84 12.79
N TYR A 110 -1.44 4.97 13.49
CA TYR A 110 -0.36 5.70 14.15
C TYR A 110 -0.26 5.25 15.61
N THR A 111 0.23 4.03 15.81
CA THR A 111 0.23 3.39 17.13
C THR A 111 1.05 4.18 18.14
N ASN A 112 0.49 4.39 19.34
CA ASN A 112 1.09 5.13 20.46
C ASN A 112 1.45 6.59 20.12
N ASN A 113 0.76 7.19 19.16
CA ASN A 113 0.96 8.58 18.78
C ASN A 113 -0.25 9.46 19.18
N ASN A 114 0.00 10.59 19.84
CA ASN A 114 -1.05 11.53 20.27
C ASN A 114 -1.19 12.75 19.34
N LEU A 115 -0.32 12.87 18.34
CA LEU A 115 -0.27 13.98 17.40
C LEU A 115 -0.97 13.65 16.07
N TYR A 116 -1.01 12.38 15.70
CA TYR A 116 -1.61 11.89 14.45
C TYR A 116 -2.78 10.97 14.74
N ASN A 117 -3.88 11.17 14.02
CA ASN A 117 -5.03 10.27 14.05
C ASN A 117 -4.86 9.16 13.01
N ASP A 118 -5.37 7.97 13.33
CA ASP A 118 -5.56 6.90 12.36
C ASP A 118 -6.34 7.39 11.14
N ALA A 119 -5.98 6.85 9.98
CA ALA A 119 -6.57 7.27 8.72
C ALA A 119 -7.12 6.07 7.93
N ARG A 120 -8.22 6.31 7.23
CA ARG A 120 -8.77 5.38 6.24
C ARG A 120 -8.87 6.08 4.90
N ILE A 121 -8.15 5.57 3.91
CA ILE A 121 -8.07 6.15 2.57
C ILE A 121 -8.72 5.19 1.59
N VAL A 122 -9.64 5.71 0.78
CA VAL A 122 -10.35 4.94 -0.23
C VAL A 122 -9.89 5.40 -1.61
N LYS A 123 -9.46 4.46 -2.45
CA LYS A 123 -9.07 4.72 -3.84
C LYS A 123 -9.77 3.75 -4.79
N MET A 124 -10.23 4.26 -5.92
CA MET A 124 -10.66 3.41 -7.03
C MET A 124 -9.46 3.12 -7.94
N VAL A 125 -9.30 1.87 -8.34
CA VAL A 125 -8.19 1.42 -9.17
C VAL A 125 -8.67 0.50 -10.28
N GLY A 126 -8.04 0.58 -11.46
CA GLY A 126 -8.41 -0.22 -12.62
C GLY A 126 -7.44 -1.38 -12.82
N VAL A 127 -7.98 -2.60 -12.99
CA VAL A 127 -7.22 -3.76 -13.48
C VAL A 127 -7.45 -3.87 -14.99
N ARG A 128 -6.37 -3.99 -15.77
CA ARG A 128 -6.40 -4.17 -17.23
C ARG A 128 -6.29 -5.65 -17.61
N LYS A 129 -6.68 -6.00 -18.84
CA LYS A 129 -6.47 -7.34 -19.41
C LYS A 129 -4.99 -7.71 -19.47
#